data_AF-A0A327VY37-F1
#
_entry.id   AF-A0A327VY37-F1
#
_cell.length_a   1.000
_cell.length_b   1.000
_cell.length_c   1.000
_cell.angle_alpha   90.00
_cell.angle_beta   90.00
_cell.angle_gamma   90.00
#
_symmetry.space_group_name_H-M   'P 1'
#
loop_
_entity.id
_entity.type
_entity.pdbx_description
1 polymer ?
#
loop_
_entity_poly.entity_id
_entity_poly.type
_entity_poly.pdbx_seq_one_letter_code
_entity_poly.pdbx_strand_id
1 'polypeptide(L)'
;MKKLAIIFIVLCVSHCSLYSQNKTIKGRVISDDFEIVPLASIMINDTVEIGRTDLNGFFRIDIPASAKKILFRSVGLEPAIIELVDTCNEVEVVMILSGTYDFISHKKADRLRMKKFKKLPALHKEALMKGIFKTGKACYTQDFMPHYEKKQK
;
A
#
# COMPACT_ATOMS: atom_id res chain seq x y z
N MET A 1 33.27 16.14 37.62
CA MET A 1 32.36 16.92 36.74
C MET A 1 32.61 16.63 35.25
N LYS A 2 33.84 16.78 34.72
CA LYS A 2 34.16 16.52 33.30
C LYS A 2 33.85 15.09 32.81
N LYS A 3 34.13 14.06 33.62
CA LYS A 3 33.83 12.65 33.27
C LYS A 3 32.32 12.35 33.22
N LEU A 4 31.51 12.99 34.08
CA LEU A 4 30.05 12.86 34.06
C LEU A 4 29.44 13.53 32.82
N ALA A 5 29.98 14.70 32.41
CA ALA A 5 29.53 15.37 31.21
C ALA A 5 29.79 14.54 29.93
N ILE A 6 30.93 13.84 29.86
CA ILE A 6 31.26 12.95 28.74
C ILE A 6 30.28 11.76 28.68
N ILE A 7 29.96 11.15 29.83
CA ILE A 7 28.99 10.04 29.91
C ILE A 7 27.59 10.52 29.46
N PHE A 8 27.18 11.71 29.88
CA PHE A 8 25.89 12.29 29.49
C PHE A 8 25.81 12.57 27.98
N ILE A 9 26.89 13.08 27.38
CA ILE A 9 26.99 13.30 25.93
C ILE A 9 26.90 11.97 25.16
N VAL A 10 27.60 10.92 25.61
CA VAL A 10 27.56 9.59 24.96
C VAL A 10 26.17 8.96 25.04
N LEU A 11 25.46 9.12 26.18
CA LEU A 11 24.07 8.67 26.33
C LEU A 11 23.10 9.45 25.43
N CYS A 12 23.27 10.76 25.26
CA CYS A 12 22.42 11.55 24.36
C CYS A 12 22.61 11.16 22.89
N VAL A 13 23.84 10.85 22.46
CA VAL A 13 24.14 10.50 21.06
C VAL A 13 23.62 9.10 20.69
N SER A 14 23.57 8.15 21.64
CA SER A 14 23.09 6.78 21.36
C SER A 14 21.59 6.72 21.06
N HIS A 15 20.78 7.59 21.67
CA HIS A 15 19.34 7.69 21.41
C HIS A 15 18.99 8.32 20.05
N CYS A 16 19.90 9.07 19.43
CA CYS A 16 19.67 9.67 18.11
C CYS A 16 19.76 8.68 16.94
N SER A 17 20.33 7.50 17.14
CA SER A 17 20.58 6.50 16.09
C SER A 17 19.35 5.64 15.72
N LEU A 18 18.26 5.72 16.47
CA LEU A 18 17.11 4.80 16.33
C LEU A 18 16.08 5.20 15.27
N TYR A 19 16.17 6.41 14.70
CA TYR A 19 15.13 7.00 13.84
C TYR A 19 15.31 6.78 12.33
N SER A 20 16.24 5.94 11.88
CA SER A 20 16.45 5.69 10.43
C SER A 20 16.77 4.23 10.12
N GLN A 21 15.90 3.30 10.52
CA GLN A 21 15.90 1.98 9.91
C GLN A 21 14.94 2.03 8.72
N ASN A 22 15.47 2.28 7.52
CA ASN A 22 14.69 2.10 6.31
C ASN A 22 14.64 0.60 5.97
N LYS A 23 13.51 0.11 5.48
CA LYS A 23 13.39 -1.22 4.86
C LYS A 23 13.07 -1.07 3.39
N THR A 24 13.71 -1.91 2.57
CA THR A 24 13.40 -1.98 1.14
C THR A 24 12.24 -2.95 0.92
N ILE A 25 11.19 -2.47 0.27
CA ILE A 25 10.12 -3.33 -0.25
C ILE A 25 10.17 -3.30 -1.77
N LYS A 26 9.83 -4.44 -2.37
CA LYS A 26 9.69 -4.58 -3.82
C LYS A 26 8.39 -5.27 -4.13
N GLY A 27 7.94 -5.17 -5.36
CA GLY A 27 6.64 -5.69 -5.68
C GLY A 27 6.19 -5.47 -7.10
N ARG A 28 4.93 -5.79 -7.35
CA ARG A 28 4.27 -5.59 -8.62
C ARG A 28 2.82 -5.15 -8.42
N VAL A 29 2.33 -4.28 -9.29
CA VAL A 29 0.95 -3.79 -9.28
C VAL A 29 0.25 -4.19 -10.57
N ILE A 30 -0.95 -4.76 -10.44
CA ILE A 30 -1.85 -5.10 -11.53
C ILE A 30 -3.27 -4.61 -11.27
N SER A 31 -4.10 -4.56 -12.30
CA SER A 31 -5.54 -4.30 -12.16
C SER A 31 -6.31 -5.56 -11.78
N ASP A 32 -7.60 -5.40 -11.44
CA ASP A 32 -8.53 -6.51 -11.19
C ASP A 32 -8.89 -7.32 -12.44
N ASP A 33 -8.42 -6.88 -13.62
CA ASP A 33 -8.47 -7.61 -14.90
C ASP A 33 -7.10 -8.20 -15.30
N PHE A 34 -6.13 -8.24 -14.38
CA PHE A 34 -4.76 -8.75 -14.57
C PHE A 34 -3.87 -7.95 -15.52
N GLU A 35 -4.29 -6.74 -15.89
CA GLU A 35 -3.48 -5.83 -16.69
C GLU A 35 -2.38 -5.18 -15.83
N ILE A 36 -1.24 -4.92 -16.45
CA ILE A 36 -0.12 -4.24 -15.81
C ILE A 36 -0.53 -2.81 -15.47
N VAL A 37 -0.19 -2.33 -14.26
CA VAL A 37 -0.42 -0.93 -13.87
C VAL A 37 0.91 -0.18 -13.87
N PRO A 38 1.30 0.47 -14.98
CA PRO A 38 2.50 1.27 -15.04
C PRO A 38 2.31 2.63 -14.38
N LEU A 39 3.41 3.24 -13.92
CA LEU A 39 3.45 4.60 -13.37
C LEU A 39 2.48 4.85 -12.19
N ALA A 40 2.05 3.80 -11.48
CA ALA A 40 1.26 3.95 -10.26
C ALA A 40 2.11 4.65 -9.20
N SER A 41 1.61 5.77 -8.68
CA SER A 41 2.25 6.51 -7.59
C SER A 41 2.11 5.74 -6.29
N ILE A 42 3.23 5.64 -5.56
CA ILE A 42 3.32 4.98 -4.27
C ILE A 42 3.60 6.04 -3.22
N MET A 43 2.73 6.13 -2.23
CA MET A 43 2.72 7.23 -1.26
C MET A 43 2.67 6.71 0.18
N ILE A 44 3.27 7.47 1.11
CA ILE A 44 3.11 7.30 2.56
C ILE A 44 2.51 8.55 3.18
N ASN A 45 1.87 8.42 4.34
CA ASN A 45 1.19 9.52 5.04
C ASN A 45 0.22 10.31 4.12
N ASP A 46 -0.41 9.59 3.18
CA ASP A 46 -1.35 10.09 2.17
C ASP A 46 -0.88 11.23 1.25
N THR A 47 0.38 11.68 1.38
CA THR A 47 0.86 12.93 0.75
C THR A 47 2.27 12.82 0.19
N VAL A 48 3.13 11.97 0.75
CA VAL A 48 4.54 11.88 0.36
C VAL A 48 4.71 10.79 -0.69
N GLU A 49 4.98 11.17 -1.94
CA GLU A 49 5.32 10.22 -3.00
C GLU A 49 6.74 9.70 -2.80
N ILE A 50 6.88 8.37 -2.73
CA ILE A 50 8.16 7.68 -2.47
C ILE A 50 8.63 6.82 -3.65
N GLY A 51 7.80 6.69 -4.68
CA GLY A 51 8.18 5.98 -5.90
C GLY A 51 7.00 5.78 -6.85
N ARG A 52 7.31 5.16 -7.99
CA ARG A 52 6.33 4.76 -9.01
C ARG A 52 6.62 3.35 -9.49
N THR A 53 5.59 2.69 -10.00
CA THR A 53 5.82 1.45 -10.77
C THR A 53 6.46 1.75 -12.12
N ASP A 54 7.28 0.83 -12.59
CA ASP A 54 7.85 0.86 -13.94
C ASP A 54 6.81 0.47 -15.00
N LEU A 55 7.22 0.42 -16.27
CA LEU A 55 6.34 0.07 -17.39
C LEU A 55 5.78 -1.37 -17.31
N ASN A 56 6.37 -2.24 -16.50
CA ASN A 56 5.97 -3.63 -16.29
C ASN A 56 5.19 -3.81 -14.98
N GLY A 57 4.88 -2.70 -14.28
CA GLY A 57 4.16 -2.65 -13.02
C GLY A 57 5.01 -3.01 -11.81
N PHE A 58 6.32 -3.22 -11.97
CA PHE A 58 7.21 -3.52 -10.85
C PHE A 58 7.65 -2.27 -10.12
N PHE A 59 8.01 -2.41 -8.84
CA PHE A 59 8.59 -1.34 -8.06
C PHE A 59 9.60 -1.87 -7.05
N ARG A 60 10.50 -0.97 -6.62
CA ARG A 60 11.41 -1.16 -5.49
C ARG A 60 11.59 0.19 -4.81
N ILE A 61 11.22 0.29 -3.53
CA ILE A 61 11.21 1.53 -2.76
C ILE A 61 11.77 1.28 -1.36
N ASP A 62 12.39 2.31 -0.80
CA ASP A 62 12.84 2.32 0.59
C ASP A 62 11.84 3.10 1.43
N ILE A 63 11.32 2.46 2.48
CA ILE A 63 10.35 3.06 3.39
C ILE A 63 10.91 3.09 4.82
N PRO A 64 10.58 4.09 5.63
CA PRO A 64 10.87 4.04 7.06
C PRO A 64 10.27 2.79 7.69
N ALA A 65 10.97 2.11 8.60
CA ALA A 65 10.43 0.93 9.29
C ALA A 65 9.17 1.24 10.11
N SER A 66 8.97 2.51 10.50
CA SER A 66 7.76 3.00 11.14
C SER A 66 6.56 3.14 10.19
N ALA A 67 6.79 3.18 8.87
CA ALA A 67 5.72 3.31 7.88
C ALA A 67 4.98 1.99 7.70
N LYS A 68 3.74 1.95 8.20
CA LYS A 68 2.88 0.76 8.08
C LYS A 68 1.89 0.85 6.93
N LYS A 69 1.40 2.06 6.62
CA LYS A 69 0.41 2.30 5.57
C LYS A 69 1.06 2.85 4.32
N ILE A 70 0.70 2.25 3.18
CA ILE A 70 1.12 2.67 1.85
C ILE A 70 -0.11 2.83 0.98
N LEU A 71 -0.14 3.92 0.23
CA LEU A 71 -1.20 4.25 -0.70
C LEU A 71 -0.69 4.15 -2.13
N PHE A 72 -1.35 3.29 -2.92
CA PHE A 72 -1.15 3.21 -4.36
C PHE A 72 -2.24 4.00 -5.09
N ARG A 73 -1.85 4.86 -6.04
CA ARG A 73 -2.77 5.63 -6.89
C ARG A 73 -2.39 5.50 -8.35
N SER A 74 -3.40 5.37 -9.19
CA SER A 74 -3.26 5.47 -10.64
C SER A 74 -4.55 6.01 -11.24
N VAL A 75 -4.45 6.60 -12.43
CA VAL A 75 -5.60 7.14 -13.13
C VAL A 75 -6.54 6.00 -13.54
N GLY A 76 -7.83 6.16 -13.30
CA GLY A 76 -8.84 5.14 -13.64
C GLY A 76 -8.92 3.95 -12.68
N LEU A 77 -8.13 3.92 -11.60
CA LEU A 77 -8.18 2.88 -10.57
C LEU A 77 -8.64 3.44 -9.22
N GLU A 78 -9.32 2.63 -8.44
CA GLU A 78 -9.61 2.93 -7.04
C GLU A 78 -8.30 2.95 -6.24
N PRO A 79 -8.11 3.94 -5.34
CA PRO A 79 -6.94 3.98 -4.45
C PRO A 79 -6.82 2.69 -3.63
N ALA A 80 -5.63 2.09 -3.62
CA ALA A 80 -5.35 0.91 -2.81
C ALA A 80 -4.52 1.32 -1.59
N ILE A 81 -5.16 1.36 -0.42
CA ILE A 81 -4.51 1.61 0.87
C ILE A 81 -4.17 0.25 1.48
N ILE A 82 -2.88 -0.03 1.63
CA ILE A 82 -2.40 -1.28 2.22
C ILE A 82 -1.71 -1.01 3.55
N GLU A 83 -1.90 -1.91 4.51
CA GLU A 83 -1.18 -1.95 5.77
C GLU A 83 -0.27 -3.18 5.78
N LEU A 84 1.04 -2.93 5.80
CA LEU A 84 2.07 -3.96 5.72
C LEU A 84 2.18 -4.72 7.03
N VAL A 85 2.36 -6.04 6.93
CA VAL A 85 2.90 -6.84 8.04
C VAL A 85 4.41 -6.62 8.11
N ASP A 86 5.01 -6.61 9.31
CA ASP A 86 6.42 -6.25 9.49
C ASP A 86 7.40 -7.10 8.66
N THR A 87 7.07 -8.37 8.40
CA THR A 87 7.87 -9.33 7.61
C THR A 87 7.66 -9.25 6.09
N CYS A 88 6.83 -8.33 5.61
CA CYS A 88 6.46 -8.23 4.20
C CYS A 88 7.50 -7.46 3.38
N ASN A 89 8.23 -8.18 2.52
CA ASN A 89 9.26 -7.61 1.64
C ASN A 89 8.90 -7.68 0.14
N GLU A 90 8.02 -8.61 -0.25
CA GLU A 90 7.47 -8.71 -1.61
C GLU A 90 5.97 -8.37 -1.56
N VAL A 91 5.60 -7.24 -2.15
CA VAL A 91 4.27 -6.65 -2.08
C VAL A 91 3.62 -6.72 -3.46
N GLU A 92 2.64 -7.61 -3.60
CA GLU A 92 1.94 -7.85 -4.86
C GLU A 92 0.52 -7.30 -4.76
N VAL A 93 0.23 -6.21 -5.47
CA VAL A 93 -0.97 -5.40 -5.29
C VAL A 93 -1.92 -5.55 -6.46
N VAL A 94 -3.20 -5.77 -6.15
CA VAL A 94 -4.30 -5.70 -7.11
C VAL A 94 -5.08 -4.40 -6.86
N MET A 95 -5.11 -3.53 -7.86
CA MET A 95 -5.91 -2.30 -7.87
C MET A 95 -7.21 -2.53 -8.64
N ILE A 96 -8.31 -1.98 -8.16
CA ILE A 96 -9.63 -2.18 -8.76
C ILE A 96 -9.90 -1.07 -9.77
N LEU A 97 -10.41 -1.39 -10.96
CA LEU A 97 -10.88 -0.39 -11.91
C LEU A 97 -11.98 0.49 -11.30
N SER A 98 -11.75 1.80 -11.35
CA SER A 98 -12.71 2.79 -10.90
C SER A 98 -13.90 2.81 -11.86
N GLY A 99 -15.11 2.62 -11.33
CA GLY A 99 -16.34 2.67 -12.11
C GLY A 99 -17.07 4.00 -11.91
N THR A 100 -17.63 4.54 -12.98
CA THR A 100 -18.67 5.56 -12.88
C THR A 100 -20.02 4.87 -12.57
N TYR A 101 -20.73 5.41 -11.59
CA TYR A 101 -21.98 4.83 -11.10
C TYR A 101 -23.11 5.85 -11.26
N ASP A 102 -23.63 5.94 -12.47
CA ASP A 102 -24.68 6.91 -12.78
C ASP A 102 -26.06 6.42 -12.32
N PHE A 103 -26.92 7.37 -11.94
CA PHE A 103 -28.31 7.13 -11.56
C PHE A 103 -28.52 6.14 -10.39
N ILE A 104 -27.53 5.97 -9.51
CA ILE A 104 -27.66 5.19 -8.27
C ILE A 104 -27.15 5.95 -7.05
N SER A 105 -27.64 5.58 -5.86
CA SER A 105 -27.15 6.17 -4.61
C SER A 105 -25.71 5.76 -4.31
N HIS A 106 -24.94 6.64 -3.65
CA HIS A 106 -23.58 6.33 -3.20
C HIS A 106 -23.51 5.06 -2.35
N LYS A 107 -24.51 4.80 -1.49
CA LYS A 107 -24.62 3.56 -0.72
C LYS A 107 -24.75 2.31 -1.62
N LYS A 108 -25.50 2.40 -2.72
CA LYS A 108 -25.64 1.30 -3.68
C LYS A 108 -24.34 1.12 -4.48
N ALA A 109 -23.68 2.20 -4.87
CA ALA A 109 -22.37 2.18 -5.51
C ALA A 109 -21.33 1.51 -4.62
N ASP A 110 -21.20 1.92 -3.36
CA ASP A 110 -20.25 1.34 -2.40
C ASP A 110 -20.52 -0.15 -2.15
N ARG A 111 -21.79 -0.60 -2.17
CA ARG A 111 -22.11 -2.03 -2.08
C ARG A 111 -21.58 -2.82 -3.28
N LEU A 112 -21.64 -2.25 -4.49
CA LEU A 112 -21.10 -2.87 -5.70
C LEU A 112 -19.56 -2.89 -5.67
N ARG A 113 -18.95 -1.78 -5.28
CA ARG A 113 -17.49 -1.66 -5.08
C ARG A 113 -16.98 -2.66 -4.04
N MET A 114 -17.63 -2.75 -2.89
CA MET A 114 -17.34 -3.74 -1.84
C MET A 114 -17.46 -5.18 -2.36
N LYS A 115 -18.42 -5.48 -3.25
CA LYS A 115 -18.54 -6.81 -3.86
C LYS A 115 -17.32 -7.14 -4.74
N LYS A 116 -16.77 -6.16 -5.46
CA LYS A 116 -15.50 -6.33 -6.20
C LYS A 116 -14.33 -6.47 -5.23
N PHE A 117 -14.25 -5.59 -4.22
CA PHE A 117 -13.20 -5.59 -3.21
C PHE A 117 -13.03 -6.95 -2.49
N LYS A 118 -14.14 -7.60 -2.13
CA LYS A 118 -14.12 -8.93 -1.51
C LYS A 118 -13.50 -10.03 -2.38
N LYS A 119 -13.33 -9.80 -3.69
CA LYS A 119 -12.69 -10.76 -4.61
C LYS A 119 -11.17 -10.64 -4.65
N LEU A 120 -10.56 -9.61 -4.05
CA LEU A 120 -9.11 -9.40 -4.08
C LEU A 120 -8.29 -10.65 -3.68
N PRO A 121 -8.63 -11.42 -2.62
CA PRO A 121 -7.89 -12.63 -2.28
C PRO A 121 -7.96 -13.72 -3.36
N ALA A 122 -9.06 -13.80 -4.11
CA ALA A 122 -9.20 -14.74 -5.22
C ALA A 122 -8.41 -14.27 -6.44
N LEU A 123 -8.45 -12.97 -6.75
CA LEU A 123 -7.67 -12.36 -7.83
C LEU A 123 -6.16 -12.54 -7.59
N HIS A 124 -5.68 -12.37 -6.35
CA HIS A 124 -4.28 -12.62 -6.00
C HIS A 124 -3.86 -14.07 -6.34
N LYS A 125 -4.69 -15.05 -5.95
CA LYS A 125 -4.42 -16.47 -6.25
C LYS A 125 -4.43 -16.74 -7.75
N GLU A 126 -5.35 -16.14 -8.49
CA GLU A 126 -5.40 -16.28 -9.95
C GLU A 126 -4.17 -15.65 -10.62
N ALA A 127 -3.72 -14.49 -10.14
CA ALA A 127 -2.49 -13.85 -10.62
C ALA A 127 -1.24 -14.71 -10.35
N LEU A 128 -1.20 -15.44 -9.22
CA LEU A 128 -0.17 -16.45 -8.98
C LEU A 128 -0.26 -17.59 -9.99
N MET A 129 -1.45 -18.14 -10.25
CA MET A 129 -1.65 -19.22 -11.22
C MET A 129 -1.26 -18.82 -12.65
N LYS A 130 -1.45 -17.55 -13.01
CA LYS A 130 -1.02 -16.96 -14.29
C LYS A 130 0.48 -16.65 -14.36
N GLY A 131 1.23 -16.85 -13.27
CA GLY A 131 2.66 -16.54 -13.18
C GLY A 131 2.97 -15.03 -13.13
N ILE A 132 1.96 -14.19 -12.88
CA ILE A 132 2.12 -12.73 -12.76
C ILE A 132 2.69 -12.39 -11.40
N PHE A 133 2.20 -13.07 -10.37
CA PHE A 133 2.62 -13.00 -8.97
C PHE A 133 3.41 -14.26 -8.58
N LYS A 134 4.17 -14.14 -7.49
CA LYS A 134 5.05 -15.16 -6.92
C LYS A 134 4.51 -15.71 -5.60
N THR A 135 3.67 -14.95 -4.89
CA THR A 135 3.17 -15.33 -3.57
C THR A 135 1.73 -15.81 -3.64
N GLY A 136 1.37 -16.81 -2.80
CA GLY A 136 0.01 -17.35 -2.74
C GLY A 136 -0.97 -16.51 -1.92
N LYS A 137 -0.47 -15.55 -1.15
CA LYS A 137 -1.27 -14.65 -0.31
C LYS A 137 -0.53 -13.33 -0.11
N ALA A 138 -1.26 -12.23 -0.18
CA ALA A 138 -0.77 -10.92 0.22
C ALA A 138 -0.28 -10.91 1.68
N CYS A 139 0.90 -10.32 1.91
CA CYS A 139 1.46 -10.07 3.25
C CYS A 139 1.05 -8.70 3.83
N TYR A 140 -0.11 -8.21 3.43
CA TYR A 140 -0.69 -6.94 3.86
C TYR A 140 -2.22 -7.07 3.95
N THR A 141 -2.85 -6.15 4.67
CA THR A 141 -4.31 -5.93 4.61
C THR A 141 -4.61 -4.73 3.76
N GLN A 142 -5.68 -4.78 2.97
CA GLN A 142 -6.13 -3.64 2.17
C GLN A 142 -7.39 -3.05 2.81
N ASP A 143 -7.46 -1.73 2.90
CA ASP A 143 -8.61 -1.01 3.44
C ASP A 143 -9.57 -0.61 2.29
N PHE A 144 -10.87 -0.83 2.49
CA PHE A 144 -11.90 -0.34 1.57
C PHE A 144 -12.31 1.08 1.94
N MET A 145 -12.19 2.02 1.00
CA MET A 145 -12.58 3.41 1.20
C MET A 145 -13.97 3.68 0.58
N PRO A 146 -15.04 3.79 1.38
CA PRO A 146 -16.37 4.11 0.87
C PRO A 146 -16.44 5.55 0.36
N HIS A 147 -17.28 5.81 -0.65
CA HIS A 147 -17.64 7.19 -1.02
C HIS A 147 -18.67 7.78 -0.06
N TYR A 148 -19.48 6.94 0.56
CA TYR A 148 -20.52 7.34 1.49
C TYR A 148 -20.09 7.10 2.95
N GLU A 149 -19.82 8.18 3.66
CA GLU A 149 -19.71 8.15 5.12
C GLU A 149 -21.09 8.40 5.74
N LYS A 150 -21.55 7.47 6.59
CA LYS A 150 -22.72 7.75 7.43
C LYS A 150 -22.33 8.85 8.42
N LYS A 151 -23.02 10.00 8.36
CA LYS A 151 -22.96 10.99 9.45
C LYS A 151 -23.32 10.28 10.76
N GLN A 152 -22.41 10.35 11.74
CA GLN A 152 -22.74 9.96 13.11
C GLN A 152 -23.85 10.90 13.59
N LYS A 153 -24.95 10.32 14.07
CA LYS A 153 -26.09 11.06 14.64
C LYS A 153 -25.81 11.38 16.10
#